data_AF-A0A177AQH4-F1
#
_entry.id   AF-A0A177AQH4-F1
#
_cell.length_a   1.000
_cell.length_b   1.000
_cell.length_c   1.000
_cell.angle_alpha   90.00
_cell.angle_beta   90.00
_cell.angle_gamma   90.00
#
_symmetry.space_group_name_H-M   'P 1'
#
loop_
_entity.id
_entity.type
_entity.pdbx_description
1 polymer ?
#
loop_
_entity_poly.entity_id
_entity_poly.type
_entity_poly.pdbx_seq_one_letter_code
_entity_poly.pdbx_strand_id
1 'polypeptide(L)' 'MIKTLDGTSDKSNLGANSILAVSLSVCKAGAAKKNMSLYMYIAELSGNNKVVMPIPAFN' A
#
# COMPACT_ATOMS: atom_id res chain seq x y z
N MET A 1 -1.79 -7.33 -12.01
CA MET A 1 -0.73 -8.33 -11.83
C MET A 1 -1.05 -9.29 -10.68
N ILE A 2 -0.88 -8.95 -9.40
CA ILE A 2 -1.18 -9.90 -8.30
C ILE A 2 -2.67 -10.27 -8.21
N LYS A 3 -3.58 -9.32 -8.43
CA LYS A 3 -5.03 -9.62 -8.51
C LYS A 3 -5.37 -10.63 -9.61
N THR A 4 -4.71 -10.50 -10.76
CA THR A 4 -4.87 -11.40 -11.90
C THR A 4 -4.27 -12.78 -11.63
N LEU A 5 -3.17 -12.83 -10.87
CA LEU A 5 -2.50 -14.07 -10.47
C LEU A 5 -3.33 -14.86 -9.44
N ASP A 6 -4.00 -14.17 -8.52
CA ASP A 6 -4.92 -14.81 -7.59
C ASP A 6 -6.18 -15.34 -8.30
N GLY A 7 -6.73 -14.56 -9.23
CA GLY A 7 -7.85 -15.00 -10.08
C GLY A 7 -9.21 -15.09 -9.39
N THR A 8 -9.29 -14.84 -8.07
CA THR A 8 -10.54 -14.84 -7.31
C THR A 8 -10.92 -13.43 -6.87
N SER A 9 -12.22 -13.18 -6.66
CA SER A 9 -12.69 -11.90 -6.12
C SER A 9 -12.20 -11.69 -4.68
N ASP A 10 -12.19 -12.78 -3.91
CA ASP A 10 -12.05 -12.75 -2.45
C ASP A 10 -10.62 -13.01 -2.00
N LYS A 11 -9.68 -13.19 -2.95
CA LYS A 11 -8.25 -13.44 -2.68
C LYS A 11 -8.03 -14.77 -1.95
N SER A 12 -8.85 -15.78 -2.26
CA SER A 12 -8.85 -17.06 -1.56
C SER A 12 -7.73 -18.00 -2.01
N ASN A 13 -7.22 -17.83 -3.24
CA ASN A 13 -6.19 -18.72 -3.79
C ASN A 13 -4.80 -18.44 -3.20
N LEU A 14 -4.39 -17.16 -3.18
CA LEU A 14 -3.10 -16.74 -2.62
C LEU A 14 -3.22 -16.26 -1.17
N GLY A 15 -4.43 -15.94 -0.72
CA GLY A 15 -4.70 -15.34 0.57
C GLY A 15 -4.51 -13.82 0.56
N ALA A 16 -5.50 -13.10 1.10
CA ALA A 16 -5.45 -11.64 1.22
C ALA A 16 -4.20 -11.15 1.97
N ASN A 17 -3.76 -11.89 3.01
CA ASN A 17 -2.59 -11.55 3.82
C ASN A 17 -1.28 -11.59 3.01
N SER A 18 -1.12 -12.60 2.16
CA SER A 18 0.05 -12.75 1.28
C SER A 18 0.10 -11.64 0.23
N ILE A 19 -1.04 -11.36 -0.39
CA ILE A 19 -1.17 -10.28 -1.38
C ILE A 19 -0.86 -8.92 -0.74
N LEU A 20 -1.38 -8.67 0.47
CA LEU A 20 -1.14 -7.44 1.21
C LEU A 20 0.35 -7.28 1.55
N ALA A 21 1.01 -8.34 2.02
CA ALA A 21 2.42 -8.32 2.37
C ALA A 21 3.32 -7.93 1.18
N VAL A 22 3.07 -8.50 0.00
CA VAL A 22 3.81 -8.15 -1.22
C VAL A 22 3.49 -6.72 -1.65
N SER A 23 2.21 -6.32 -1.62
CA SER A 23 1.80 -4.96 -1.98
C SER A 23 2.47 -3.88 -1.10
N LEU A 24 2.55 -4.10 0.21
CA LEU A 24 3.22 -3.17 1.14
C LEU A 24 4.73 -3.13 0.92
N SER A 25 5.36 -4.27 0.63
CA SER A 25 6.79 -4.37 0.36
C SER A 25 7.17 -3.59 -0.91
N VAL A 26 6.37 -3.72 -1.97
CA VAL A 26 6.56 -2.95 -3.22
C VAL A 26 6.39 -1.45 -2.96
N CYS A 27 5.40 -1.06 -2.15
CA CYS A 27 5.20 0.35 -1.79
C CYS A 27 6.42 0.94 -1.05
N LYS A 28 6.96 0.22 -0.06
CA LYS A 28 8.18 0.64 0.65
C LYS A 28 9.40 0.72 -0.27
N ALA A 29 9.56 -0.26 -1.16
CA ALA A 29 10.66 -0.24 -2.14
C ALA A 29 10.53 0.92 -3.14
N GLY A 30 9.31 1.26 -3.56
CA GLY A 30 9.02 2.42 -4.42
C GLY A 30 9.37 3.74 -3.76
N ALA A 31 9.01 3.91 -2.48
CA ALA A 31 9.39 5.07 -1.67
C ALA A 31 10.92 5.21 -1.56
N ALA A 32 11.61 4.11 -1.23
CA ALA A 32 13.07 4.09 -1.14
C ALA A 32 13.73 4.40 -2.49
N LYS A 33 13.21 3.87 -3.60
CA LYS A 33 13.74 4.12 -4.95
C LYS A 33 13.63 5.60 -5.34
N LYS A 34 12.57 6.28 -4.92
CA LYS A 34 12.36 7.73 -5.13
C LYS A 34 13.03 8.62 -4.08
N ASN A 35 13.73 8.05 -3.10
CA ASN A 35 14.27 8.79 -1.94
C ASN A 35 13.20 9.64 -1.23
N MET A 36 11.98 9.13 -1.13
CA MET A 36 10.86 9.78 -0.46
C MET A 36 10.51 9.03 0.82
N SER A 37 10.01 9.74 1.82
CA SER A 37 9.38 9.11 2.97
C SER A 37 8.12 8.34 2.54
N LEU A 38 7.80 7.26 3.23
CA LEU A 38 6.68 6.38 2.85
C LEU A 38 5.34 7.12 2.77
N TYR A 39 5.06 8.03 3.72
CA TYR A 39 3.81 8.79 3.72
C TYR A 39 3.71 9.77 2.55
N MET A 40 4.83 10.38 2.12
CA MET A 40 4.85 11.25 0.94
C MET A 40 4.66 10.44 -0.34
N TYR A 41 5.28 9.25 -0.42
CA TYR A 41 5.09 8.35 -1.55
C TYR A 41 3.63 7.86 -1.66
N ILE A 42 2.99 7.54 -0.53
CA ILE A 42 1.56 7.21 -0.50
C ILE A 42 0.69 8.40 -0.91
N ALA A 43 1.03 9.62 -0.46
CA ALA A 43 0.33 10.84 -0.87
C ALA A 43 0.43 11.06 -2.39
N GLU A 44 1.62 10.89 -2.97
CA GLU A 44 1.84 10.96 -4.42
C GLU A 44 1.02 9.90 -5.17
N LEU A 45 1.06 8.63 -4.72
CA LEU A 45 0.29 7.54 -5.32
C LEU A 45 -1.24 7.74 -5.26
N SER A 46 -1.72 8.45 -4.24
CA SER A 46 -3.15 8.73 -4.05
C SER A 46 -3.61 10.06 -4.67
N GLY A 47 -2.70 10.84 -5.28
CA GLY A 47 -3.02 12.17 -5.80
C GLY A 47 -3.33 13.20 -4.70
N ASN A 48 -2.91 12.94 -3.47
CA ASN A 48 -3.14 13.82 -2.33
C ASN A 48 -2.03 14.86 -2.21
N ASN A 49 -2.37 16.12 -2.46
CA ASN A 49 -1.43 17.24 -2.42
C ASN A 49 -1.17 17.78 -1.00
N LYS A 50 -1.96 17.35 -0.01
CA LYS A 50 -1.87 17.83 1.37
C LYS A 50 -1.90 16.66 2.35
N VAL A 51 -0.77 16.43 3.00
CA VAL A 51 -0.66 15.45 4.10
C VAL A 51 -1.13 16.12 5.39
N VAL A 52 -2.03 15.47 6.12
CA VAL A 52 -2.55 15.93 7.40
C VAL A 52 -2.35 14.83 8.43
N MET A 53 -2.00 15.21 9.65
CA MET A 53 -1.92 14.28 10.78
C MET A 53 -3.33 14.03 11.33
N PRO A 54 -3.82 12.77 11.36
CA PRO A 54 -5.14 12.47 11.91
C PRO A 54 -5.12 12.62 13.44
N ILE A 55 -6.29 12.94 14.02
CA ILE A 55 -6.48 12.91 15.46
C ILE A 55 -6.52 11.43 15.91
N PRO A 56 -5.72 11.02 16.90
CA PRO A 56 -5.72 9.64 17.37
C PRO A 56 -7.04 9.31 18.07
N ALA A 57 -7.66 8.19 17.69
CA ALA A 57 -8.76 7.57 18.42
C ALA A 57 -8.18 6.50 19.38
N PHE A 58 -8.26 6.76 20.68
CA PHE A 58 -7.83 5.82 21.72
C PHE A 58 -9.00 4.87 22.04
N ASN A 59 -8.77 3.56 21.92
CA ASN A 59 -9.71 2.49 22.27
C ASN A 59 -9.49 2.04 23.71
#